data_AF-A0A5E6TW66-F1
#
_entry.id   AF-A0A5E6TW66-F1
#
_cell.length_a   1.000
_cell.length_b   1.000
_cell.length_c   1.000
_cell.angle_alpha   90.00
_cell.angle_beta   90.00
_cell.angle_gamma   90.00
#
_symmetry.space_group_name_H-M   'P 1'
#
loop_
_entity.id
_entity.type
_entity.pdbx_description
1 polymer ?
#
loop_
_entity_poly.entity_id
_entity_poly.type
_entity_poly.pdbx_seq_one_letter_code
_entity_poly.pdbx_strand_id
1 'polypeptide(L)' 'MPTTPFTPSLRTASTTCLRPRQLNREEERLVRHYRSLSIEDRSAVRCLLFAVFASTSNAITSRN' A
#
# COMPACT_ATOMS: atom_id res chain seq x y z
N MET A 1 12.18 28.70 -8.23
CA MET A 1 10.96 27.86 -8.25
C MET A 1 11.33 26.46 -8.71
N PRO A 2 11.52 25.47 -7.82
CA PRO A 2 11.69 24.09 -8.25
C PRO A 2 10.47 23.26 -7.83
N THR A 3 9.67 22.81 -8.80
CA THR A 3 8.71 21.72 -8.61
C THR A 3 9.30 20.44 -9.21
N THR A 4 9.98 19.68 -8.35
CA THR A 4 10.16 18.24 -8.47
C THR A 4 10.13 17.69 -7.05
N PRO A 5 9.83 16.40 -6.79
CA PRO A 5 9.51 15.29 -7.71
C PRO A 5 8.20 14.60 -7.27
N PHE A 6 7.78 13.53 -7.92
CA PHE A 6 7.29 12.29 -7.27
C PHE A 6 6.85 11.35 -8.39
N THR A 7 7.81 10.76 -9.07
CA THR A 7 7.59 9.48 -9.73
C THR A 7 7.66 8.40 -8.65
N PRO A 8 6.57 7.67 -8.35
CA PRO A 8 6.69 6.50 -7.49
C PRO A 8 7.49 5.46 -8.30
N SER A 9 8.73 5.24 -7.88
CA SER A 9 9.57 4.19 -8.44
C SER A 9 8.95 2.84 -8.06
N LEU A 10 8.17 2.27 -8.98
CA LEU A 10 7.65 0.91 -8.92
C LEU A 10 8.82 -0.07 -9.10
N ARG A 11 9.69 -0.17 -8.10
CA ARG A 11 10.83 -1.07 -8.16
C ARG A 11 10.51 -2.37 -7.41
N THR A 12 10.58 -3.45 -8.19
CA THR A 12 10.93 -4.82 -7.79
C THR A 12 9.90 -5.59 -6.96
N ALA A 13 8.97 -6.26 -7.64
CA ALA A 13 8.47 -7.56 -7.21
C ALA A 13 9.21 -8.65 -7.99
N SER A 14 10.49 -8.85 -7.69
CA SER A 14 11.22 -10.00 -8.19
C SER A 14 10.75 -11.25 -7.44
N THR A 15 10.18 -12.19 -8.20
CA THR A 15 10.13 -13.61 -7.87
C THR A 15 9.50 -13.98 -6.51
N THR A 16 8.26 -13.56 -6.27
CA THR A 16 7.35 -14.45 -5.55
C THR A 16 6.56 -15.16 -6.62
N CYS A 17 6.71 -16.48 -6.73
CA CYS A 17 5.72 -17.29 -7.41
C CYS A 17 4.41 -17.05 -6.66
N LEU A 18 3.65 -16.03 -7.05
CA LEU A 18 2.33 -15.74 -6.53
C LEU A 18 1.43 -16.84 -7.05
N ARG A 19 1.57 -18.05 -6.47
CA ARG A 19 0.46 -18.98 -6.43
C ARG A 19 -0.74 -18.13 -6.04
N PRO A 20 -1.82 -18.11 -6.84
CA PRO A 20 -2.97 -17.30 -6.53
C PRO A 20 -3.42 -17.73 -5.14
N ARG A 21 -3.07 -16.93 -4.13
CA ARG A 21 -3.53 -17.15 -2.77
C ARG A 21 -5.02 -16.93 -2.89
N GLN A 22 -5.78 -17.99 -2.64
CA GLN A 22 -7.22 -17.87 -2.65
C GLN A 22 -7.58 -16.89 -1.55
N LEU A 23 -8.10 -15.73 -1.95
CA LEU A 23 -8.58 -14.75 -1.02
C LEU A 23 -9.75 -15.36 -0.25
N ASN A 24 -9.80 -15.15 1.05
CA ASN A 24 -10.99 -15.50 1.79
C ASN A 24 -12.15 -14.56 1.37
N ARG A 25 -13.37 -14.89 1.77
CA ARG A 25 -14.56 -14.13 1.39
C ARG A 25 -14.50 -12.65 1.79
N GLU A 26 -13.84 -12.34 2.91
CA GLU A 26 -13.72 -10.98 3.43
C GLU A 26 -12.66 -10.18 2.66
N GLU A 27 -11.51 -10.79 2.39
CA GLU A 27 -10.46 -10.24 1.54
C GLU A 27 -11.01 -9.96 0.12
N GLU A 28 -11.79 -10.88 -0.45
CA GLU A 28 -12.46 -10.65 -1.73
C GLU A 28 -13.42 -9.46 -1.66
N ARG A 29 -14.25 -9.39 -0.62
CA ARG A 29 -15.20 -8.29 -0.43
C ARG A 29 -14.45 -6.95 -0.33
N LEU A 30 -13.35 -6.92 0.41
CA LEU A 30 -12.52 -5.74 0.56
C LEU A 30 -11.92 -5.30 -0.78
N VAL A 31 -11.36 -6.23 -1.56
CA VAL A 31 -10.80 -5.93 -2.89
C VAL A 31 -11.87 -5.40 -3.82
N ARG A 32 -13.07 -6.00 -3.83
CA ARG A 32 -14.20 -5.51 -4.63
C ARG A 32 -14.61 -4.10 -4.22
N HIS A 33 -14.71 -3.84 -2.92
CA HIS A 33 -15.05 -2.52 -2.40
C HIS A 33 -14.00 -1.47 -2.79
N TYR A 34 -12.71 -1.76 -2.54
CA TYR A 34 -11.61 -0.88 -2.94
C TYR A 34 -11.63 -0.56 -4.44
N ARG A 35 -11.96 -1.53 -5.30
CA ARG A 35 -12.11 -1.32 -6.75
C ARG A 35 -13.32 -0.47 -7.13
N SER A 36 -14.36 -0.41 -6.30
CA SER A 36 -15.53 0.44 -6.53
C SER A 36 -15.36 1.89 -6.07
N LEU A 37 -14.36 2.18 -5.22
CA LEU A 37 -14.10 3.53 -4.72
C LEU A 37 -13.65 4.48 -5.84
N SER A 38 -13.80 5.78 -5.61
CA SER A 38 -13.25 6.83 -6.48
C SER A 38 -11.72 6.78 -6.55
N ILE A 39 -11.11 7.49 -7.50
CA ILE A 39 -9.65 7.52 -7.62
C ILE A 39 -9.03 8.23 -6.42
N GLU A 40 -9.67 9.31 -5.96
CA GLU A 40 -9.29 10.11 -4.81
C GLU A 40 -9.29 9.27 -3.53
N ASP A 41 -10.37 8.52 -3.30
CA ASP A 41 -10.49 7.66 -2.12
C ASP A 41 -9.45 6.53 -2.12
N ARG A 42 -9.21 5.92 -3.29
CA ARG A 42 -8.15 4.89 -3.41
C ARG A 42 -6.78 5.48 -3.10
N SER A 43 -6.52 6.72 -3.50
CA SER A 43 -5.29 7.43 -3.17
C SER A 43 -5.16 7.65 -1.66
N ALA A 44 -6.22 8.14 -1.02
CA ALA A 44 -6.25 8.32 0.44
C ALA A 44 -5.99 7.01 1.19
N VAL A 45 -6.61 5.90 0.77
CA VAL A 45 -6.38 4.56 1.37
C VAL A 45 -4.91 4.13 1.23
N ARG A 46 -4.28 4.37 0.07
CA ARG A 46 -2.84 4.08 -0.12
C ARG A 46 -1.96 4.91 0.81
N CYS A 47 -2.25 6.20 0.95
CA CYS A 47 -1.53 7.08 1.87
C CYS A 47 -1.68 6.61 3.32
N LEU A 48 -2.88 6.21 3.72
CA LEU A 48 -3.15 5.70 5.06
C LEU A 48 -2.40 4.38 5.31
N LEU A 49 -2.44 3.46 4.36
CA LEU A 49 -1.69 2.20 4.44
C LEU A 49 -0.19 2.45 4.57
N PHE A 50 0.34 3.39 3.80
CA PHE A 50 1.73 3.81 3.90
C PHE A 50 2.07 4.39 5.28
N ALA A 51 1.23 5.29 5.82
CA ALA A 51 1.44 5.87 7.14
C ALA A 51 1.43 4.82 8.25
N VAL A 52 0.50 3.86 8.19
CA VAL A 52 0.42 2.74 9.15
C VAL A 52 1.70 1.90 9.11
N PHE A 53 2.13 1.48 7.92
CA PHE A 53 3.33 0.66 7.80
C PHE A 53 4.63 1.42 8.14
N ALA A 54 4.71 2.70 7.79
CA ALA A 54 5.83 3.55 8.19
C ALA A 54 5.89 3.71 9.72
N SER A 55 4.74 3.87 10.38
CA SER A 55 4.67 4.00 11.85
C SER A 55 5.08 2.71 12.57
N THR A 56 4.74 1.54 12.03
CA THR A 56 5.20 0.25 12.58
C THR A 56 6.70 0.03 12.41
N SER A 57 7.34 0.64 11.41
CA SER A 57 8.80 0.54 11.21
C SER A 57 9.60 1.45 12.15
N ASN A 58 9.02 2.57 12.59
CA ASN A 58 9.74 3.60 13.35
C ASN A 58 9.72 3.40 14.88
N ALA A 59 8.95 2.43 15.38
CA ALA A 59 8.93 2.10 16.82
C ALA A 59 10.16 1.32 17.31
N ILE A 60 11.03 0.85 16.40
CA ILE A 60 12.15 -0.05 16.75
C ILE A 60 13.44 0.72 17.08
N THR A 61 13.58 1.98 16.65
CA THR A 61 14.90 2.67 16.68
C THR A 61 15.04 3.74 17.78
N SER A 62 13.97 4.10 18.50
CA SER A 62 14.04 5.08 19.60
C SER A 62 14.30 4.41 20.97
N ARG A 63 15.27 3.48 21.00
CA ARG A 63 15.75 2.86 22.25
C ARG A 63 17.24 2.54 22.11
N ASN A 64 18.06 3.60 22.17
CA ASN A 64 19.37 3.67 22.84
C ASN A 64 19.96 5.08 22.68
#